data_AF-A0A7S2LQL7-F1
#
_entry.id   AF-A0A7S2LQL7-F1
#
_cell.length_a   1.000
_cell.length_b   1.000
_cell.length_c   1.000
_cell.angle_alpha   90.00
_cell.angle_beta   90.00
_cell.angle_gamma   90.00
#
_symmetry.space_group_name_H-M   'P 1'
#
loop_
_entity.id
_entity.type
_entity.pdbx_description
1 polymer ?
#
loop_
_entity_poly.entity_id
_entity_poly.type
_entity_poly.pdbx_seq_one_letter_code
_entity_poly.pdbx_strand_id
1 'polypeptide(L)'
;IMKFVIYICMALSLLTCKSITSKGSPPFIIQDATYNEWVGGREGVSGIKLQFNYTSDQDVSFDKIYFQNKEGLIKSNEKDGKTYLTGHIDTSKRKKENMILDIDPKKEMNNPLPEKKIPFELKENEAVIIYTFKGESHHYKVKNIKKGKTQFFP
;
A
#
# COMPACT_ATOMS: atom_id res chain seq x y z
N ILE A 1 44.02 -6.98 -26.17
CA ILE A 1 42.74 -7.46 -26.74
C ILE A 1 42.04 -8.50 -25.86
N MET A 2 42.70 -9.58 -25.42
CA MET A 2 42.06 -10.64 -24.62
C MET A 2 41.61 -10.23 -23.19
N LYS A 3 42.22 -9.20 -22.59
CA LYS A 3 41.84 -8.69 -21.24
C LYS A 3 40.59 -7.80 -21.27
N PHE A 4 40.31 -7.12 -22.38
CA PHE A 4 39.14 -6.23 -22.51
C PHE A 4 37.84 -7.02 -22.69
N VAL A 5 37.90 -8.23 -23.24
CA VAL A 5 36.73 -9.11 -23.44
C VAL A 5 36.16 -9.61 -22.10
N ILE A 6 37.02 -9.84 -21.10
CA ILE A 6 36.61 -10.32 -19.78
C ILE A 6 35.82 -9.24 -19.01
N TYR A 7 36.18 -7.97 -19.15
CA TYR A 7 35.46 -6.86 -18.52
C TYR A 7 34.06 -6.62 -19.11
N ILE A 8 33.85 -6.97 -20.39
CA ILE A 8 32.55 -6.83 -21.06
C ILE A 8 31.57 -7.93 -20.60
N CYS A 9 32.05 -9.13 -20.28
CA CYS A 9 31.19 -10.22 -19.77
C CYS A 9 30.69 -9.98 -18.33
N MET A 10 31.40 -9.23 -17.50
CA MET A 10 31.01 -8.99 -16.11
C MET A 10 29.94 -7.89 -15.94
N ALA A 11 29.67 -7.11 -16.99
CA ALA A 11 28.70 -6.02 -16.97
C ALA A 11 27.26 -6.45 -17.31
N LEU A 12 27.02 -7.70 -17.74
CA LEU A 12 25.70 -8.17 -18.16
C LEU A 12 24.85 -8.84 -17.07
N SER A 13 25.36 -9.01 -15.84
CA SER A 13 24.73 -9.88 -14.84
C SER A 13 23.72 -9.21 -13.89
N LEU A 14 23.21 -8.01 -14.16
CA LEU A 14 22.29 -7.31 -13.22
C LEU A 14 20.88 -7.01 -13.75
N LEU A 15 20.48 -7.56 -14.90
CA LEU A 15 19.11 -7.36 -15.43
C LEU A 15 18.18 -8.55 -15.17
N THR A 16 18.16 -9.10 -13.95
CA THR A 16 17.02 -9.92 -13.52
C THR A 16 16.06 -9.03 -12.72
N CYS A 17 15.35 -8.15 -13.44
CA CYS A 17 14.15 -7.52 -12.91
C CYS A 17 13.09 -8.63 -12.80
N LYS A 18 13.04 -9.30 -11.65
CA LYS A 18 11.98 -10.26 -11.33
C LYS A 18 10.70 -9.44 -11.15
N SER A 19 10.03 -9.13 -12.25
CA SER A 19 8.67 -8.63 -12.20
C SER A 19 7.85 -9.67 -11.46
N ILE A 20 7.35 -9.32 -10.28
CA ILE A 20 6.42 -10.17 -9.53
C ILE A 20 5.13 -10.13 -10.34
N THR A 21 5.02 -10.99 -11.36
CA THR A 21 3.75 -11.27 -12.00
C THR A 21 3.03 -12.25 -11.10
N SER A 22 2.00 -11.78 -10.39
CA SER A 22 1.01 -12.66 -9.77
C SER A 22 0.41 -13.55 -10.87
N LYS A 23 0.85 -14.82 -10.93
CA LYS A 23 0.50 -15.76 -12.01
C LYS A 23 -0.76 -16.59 -11.73
N GLY A 24 -1.55 -16.24 -10.71
CA GLY A 24 -2.78 -16.94 -10.36
C GLY A 24 -3.94 -15.96 -10.19
N SER A 25 -5.15 -16.40 -10.54
CA SER A 25 -6.37 -15.74 -10.07
C SER A 25 -6.38 -15.82 -8.53
N PRO A 26 -6.63 -14.71 -7.82
CA PRO A 26 -6.74 -14.75 -6.36
C PRO A 26 -7.87 -15.70 -5.93
N PRO A 27 -7.80 -16.30 -4.74
CA PRO A 27 -8.85 -17.17 -4.19
C PRO A 27 -10.06 -16.35 -3.68
N PHE A 28 -10.27 -15.14 -4.21
CA PHE A 28 -11.33 -14.23 -3.79
C PHE A 28 -11.72 -13.31 -4.94
N ILE A 29 -12.93 -12.76 -4.86
CA ILE A 29 -13.46 -11.78 -5.81
C ILE A 29 -13.82 -10.52 -5.04
N ILE A 30 -13.30 -9.37 -5.50
CA ILE A 30 -13.72 -8.05 -5.03
C ILE A 30 -14.92 -7.61 -5.88
N GLN A 31 -16.09 -7.50 -5.27
CA GLN A 31 -17.34 -7.13 -5.94
C GLN A 31 -17.47 -5.61 -6.07
N ASP A 32 -17.14 -4.90 -4.99
CA ASP A 32 -17.08 -3.45 -4.98
C ASP A 32 -16.05 -2.95 -3.98
N ALA A 33 -15.63 -1.71 -4.20
CA ALA A 33 -14.64 -1.03 -3.40
C ALA A 33 -15.01 0.45 -3.23
N THR A 34 -14.97 0.92 -1.99
CA THR A 34 -15.19 2.33 -1.65
C THR A 34 -14.12 2.81 -0.69
N TYR A 35 -13.88 4.12 -0.66
CA TYR A 35 -13.08 4.74 0.39
C TYR A 35 -13.73 6.02 0.90
N ASN A 36 -13.54 6.29 2.18
CA ASN A 36 -13.95 7.53 2.82
C ASN A 36 -12.77 8.11 3.57
N GLU A 37 -12.54 9.40 3.43
CA GLU A 37 -11.66 10.14 4.33
C GLU A 37 -12.37 10.34 5.66
N TRP A 38 -11.61 10.38 6.76
CA TRP A 38 -12.15 10.72 8.06
C TRP A 38 -11.22 11.68 8.81
N VAL A 39 -11.83 12.56 9.59
CA VAL A 39 -11.13 13.52 10.46
C VAL A 39 -11.60 13.26 11.90
N GLY A 40 -10.65 13.11 12.82
CA GLY A 40 -10.95 12.94 14.24
C GLY A 40 -11.12 14.29 14.95
N GLY A 41 -11.65 14.27 16.18
CA GLY A 41 -11.92 15.51 16.93
C GLY A 41 -10.68 16.28 17.38
N ARG A 42 -9.50 15.64 17.33
CA ARG A 42 -8.22 16.28 17.60
C ARG A 42 -7.59 16.78 16.30
N GLU A 43 -7.22 18.05 16.26
CA GLU A 43 -6.60 18.70 15.09
C GLU A 43 -5.45 17.88 14.51
N GLY A 44 -5.46 17.60 13.21
CA GLY A 44 -4.39 16.85 12.55
C GLY A 44 -4.46 15.34 12.72
N VAL A 45 -5.49 14.80 13.39
CA VAL A 45 -5.82 13.36 13.37
C VAL A 45 -6.78 13.09 12.22
N SER A 46 -6.33 12.28 11.25
CA SER A 46 -7.14 11.94 10.08
C SER A 46 -6.69 10.63 9.47
N GLY A 47 -7.52 10.05 8.62
CA GLY A 47 -7.17 8.87 7.87
C GLY A 47 -8.09 8.61 6.69
N ILE A 48 -7.83 7.49 6.03
CA ILE A 48 -8.67 6.96 4.97
C ILE A 48 -9.14 5.58 5.43
N LYS A 49 -10.44 5.33 5.28
CA LYS A 49 -11.06 4.04 5.48
C LYS A 49 -11.45 3.48 4.11
N LEU A 50 -10.88 2.34 3.74
CA LEU A 50 -11.28 1.58 2.56
C LEU A 50 -12.22 0.45 2.97
N GLN A 51 -13.25 0.20 2.16
CA GLN A 51 -14.16 -0.92 2.35
C GLN A 51 -14.28 -1.70 1.03
N PHE A 52 -14.13 -3.01 1.12
CA PHE A 52 -14.27 -3.92 0.00
C PHE A 52 -15.29 -4.98 0.33
N ASN A 53 -16.29 -5.12 -0.54
CA ASN A 53 -17.18 -6.26 -0.49
C ASN A 53 -16.49 -7.39 -1.26
N TYR A 54 -16.29 -8.52 -0.59
CA TYR A 54 -15.56 -9.62 -1.18
C TYR A 54 -16.22 -10.96 -0.87
N THR A 55 -15.96 -11.92 -1.74
CA THR A 55 -16.34 -13.32 -1.55
C THR A 55 -15.12 -14.19 -1.75
N SER A 56 -14.99 -15.23 -0.94
CA SER A 56 -13.95 -16.24 -1.05
C SER A 56 -14.53 -17.59 -0.63
N ASP A 57 -14.17 -18.63 -1.35
CA ASP A 57 -14.48 -20.03 -1.05
C ASP A 57 -13.33 -20.73 -0.29
N GLN A 58 -12.26 -19.99 0.00
CA GLN A 58 -11.03 -20.51 0.59
C GLN A 58 -10.54 -19.61 1.73
N ASP A 59 -9.73 -20.18 2.61
CA ASP A 59 -9.11 -19.39 3.67
C ASP A 59 -7.98 -18.52 3.10
N VAL A 60 -8.11 -17.21 3.27
CA VAL A 60 -7.16 -16.19 2.79
C VAL A 60 -6.95 -15.13 3.86
N SER A 61 -5.69 -14.90 4.20
CA SER A 61 -5.29 -13.82 5.12
C SER A 61 -5.00 -12.55 4.34
N PHE A 62 -5.44 -11.42 4.86
CA PHE A 62 -5.16 -10.10 4.27
C PHE A 62 -4.23 -9.34 5.21
N ASP A 63 -3.07 -8.94 4.70
CA ASP A 63 -1.97 -8.49 5.55
C ASP A 63 -1.84 -6.96 5.53
N LYS A 64 -1.76 -6.38 4.33
CA LYS A 64 -1.52 -4.95 4.13
C LYS A 64 -2.26 -4.42 2.91
N ILE A 65 -2.43 -3.10 2.87
CA ILE A 65 -2.95 -2.39 1.71
C ILE A 65 -2.08 -1.18 1.38
N TYR A 66 -1.88 -0.94 0.10
CA TYR A 66 -1.28 0.28 -0.44
C TYR A 66 -2.34 1.06 -1.20
N PHE A 67 -2.53 2.34 -0.85
CA PHE A 67 -3.45 3.24 -1.52
C PHE A 67 -2.95 4.68 -1.35
N GLN A 68 -3.04 5.50 -2.41
CA GLN A 68 -2.57 6.90 -2.42
C GLN A 68 -1.16 7.09 -1.83
N ASN A 69 -0.20 6.27 -2.28
CA ASN A 69 1.20 6.29 -1.83
C ASN A 69 1.40 6.08 -0.31
N LYS A 70 0.44 5.42 0.36
CA LYS A 70 0.52 5.09 1.79
C LYS A 70 0.24 3.62 2.03
N GLU A 71 0.92 3.08 3.04
CA GLU A 71 0.68 1.74 3.57
C GLU A 71 -0.37 1.81 4.69
N GLY A 72 -1.27 0.82 4.71
CA GLY A 72 -2.28 0.62 5.73
C GLY A 72 -2.44 -0.84 6.12
N LEU A 73 -3.13 -1.07 7.22
CA LEU A 73 -3.57 -2.40 7.63
C LEU A 73 -4.92 -2.70 7.00
N ILE A 74 -5.14 -3.95 6.62
CA ILE A 74 -6.43 -4.43 6.12
C ILE A 74 -6.86 -5.62 6.98
N LYS A 75 -8.15 -5.71 7.28
CA LYS A 75 -8.72 -6.80 8.08
C LYS A 75 -10.03 -7.26 7.50
N SER A 76 -10.28 -8.56 7.57
CA SER A 76 -11.62 -9.09 7.33
C SER A 76 -12.51 -8.85 8.55
N ASN A 77 -13.76 -8.46 8.30
CA ASN A 77 -14.79 -8.23 9.29
C ASN A 77 -16.08 -8.85 8.78
N GLU A 78 -16.86 -9.44 9.66
CA GLU A 78 -18.19 -9.93 9.34
C GLU A 78 -19.24 -8.99 9.94
N LYS A 79 -20.22 -8.60 9.14
CA LYS A 79 -21.36 -7.81 9.60
C LYS A 79 -22.61 -8.22 8.83
N ASP A 80 -23.70 -8.48 9.54
CA ASP A 80 -25.00 -8.83 8.97
C ASP A 80 -24.93 -10.04 8.01
N GLY A 81 -24.11 -11.04 8.34
CA GLY A 81 -23.89 -12.25 7.52
C GLY A 81 -23.11 -12.01 6.22
N LYS A 82 -22.47 -10.83 6.08
CA LYS A 82 -21.62 -10.47 4.95
C LYS A 82 -20.20 -10.21 5.42
N THR A 83 -19.24 -10.74 4.67
CA THR A 83 -17.82 -10.55 4.93
C THR A 83 -17.29 -9.36 4.13
N TYR A 84 -16.56 -8.49 4.81
CA TYR A 84 -16.02 -7.24 4.27
C TYR A 84 -14.54 -7.10 4.62
N LEU A 85 -13.73 -6.57 3.70
CA LEU A 85 -12.40 -6.10 4.05
C LEU A 85 -12.46 -4.63 4.41
N THR A 86 -11.86 -4.26 5.54
CA THR A 86 -11.69 -2.87 5.93
C THR A 86 -10.21 -2.54 5.98
N GLY A 87 -9.79 -1.59 5.15
CA GLY A 87 -8.45 -1.01 5.14
C GLY A 87 -8.41 0.31 5.90
N HIS A 88 -7.38 0.52 6.71
CA HIS A 88 -7.15 1.77 7.45
C HIS A 88 -5.79 2.35 7.08
N ILE A 89 -5.79 3.60 6.60
CA ILE A 89 -4.59 4.38 6.30
C ILE A 89 -4.57 5.62 7.18
N ASP A 90 -3.43 5.84 7.83
CA ASP A 90 -3.17 7.01 8.65
C ASP A 90 -2.67 8.16 7.77
N THR A 91 -3.40 9.28 7.78
CA THR A 91 -3.03 10.52 7.09
C THR A 91 -2.75 11.65 8.08
N SER A 92 -2.60 11.32 9.37
CA SER A 92 -2.42 12.31 10.44
C SER A 92 -1.12 13.08 10.28
N LYS A 93 -1.21 14.41 10.35
CA LYS A 93 -0.06 15.33 10.32
C LYS A 93 0.71 15.38 11.65
N ARG A 94 0.16 14.76 12.71
CA ARG A 94 0.80 14.70 14.04
C ARG A 94 1.97 13.73 14.13
N LYS A 95 2.07 12.75 13.23
CA LYS A 95 3.25 11.89 13.20
C LYS A 95 4.42 12.75 12.77
N LYS A 96 5.46 12.86 13.62
CA LYS A 96 6.81 13.19 13.16
C LYS A 96 7.11 12.19 12.06
N GLU A 97 6.97 12.60 10.80
CA GLU A 97 7.63 11.91 9.70
C GLU A 97 9.10 11.78 10.08
N ASN A 98 9.76 10.70 9.69
CA ASN A 98 11.14 10.37 10.09
C ASN A 98 12.07 11.57 9.81
N MET A 99 12.18 12.53 10.72
CA MET A 99 12.99 13.72 10.49
C MET A 99 14.43 13.26 10.41
N ILE A 100 15.07 13.48 9.27
CA ILE A 100 16.49 13.20 9.09
C ILE A 100 17.22 14.34 9.80
N LEU A 101 17.47 14.19 11.09
CA LEU A 101 18.18 15.22 11.85
C LEU A 101 19.65 15.22 11.40
N ASP A 102 20.09 16.33 10.82
CA ASP A 102 21.50 16.58 10.50
C ASP A 102 22.18 17.21 11.73
N ILE A 103 23.44 16.85 11.95
CA ILE A 103 24.22 17.41 13.05
C ILE A 103 24.62 18.86 12.78
N ASP A 104 24.63 19.28 11.51
CA ASP A 104 24.89 20.66 11.11
C ASP A 104 23.57 21.46 10.99
N PRO A 105 23.33 22.46 11.86
CA PRO A 105 22.12 23.29 11.83
C PRO A 105 21.87 24.00 10.49
N LYS A 106 22.92 24.25 9.68
CA LYS A 106 22.77 24.89 8.37
C LYS A 106 22.13 23.98 7.34
N LYS A 107 22.23 22.66 7.52
CA LYS A 107 21.66 21.66 6.60
C LYS A 107 20.19 21.37 6.85
N GLU A 108 19.69 21.67 8.05
CA GLU A 108 18.26 21.57 8.38
C GLU A 108 17.39 22.47 7.49
N MET A 109 17.90 23.63 7.07
CA MET A 109 17.16 24.57 6.23
C MET A 109 16.85 24.01 4.83
N ASN A 110 17.59 23.00 4.37
CA ASN A 110 17.43 22.38 3.05
C ASN A 110 17.16 20.87 3.13
N ASN A 111 16.75 20.38 4.30
CA ASN A 111 16.52 18.95 4.50
C ASN A 111 15.18 18.53 3.86
N PRO A 112 15.16 17.70 2.81
CA PRO A 112 13.92 17.25 2.19
C PRO A 112 13.16 16.32 3.15
N LEU A 113 11.83 16.47 3.20
CA LEU A 113 11.00 15.50 3.91
C LEU A 113 11.17 14.12 3.28
N PRO A 114 11.45 13.06 4.06
CA PRO A 114 11.59 11.73 3.50
C PRO A 114 10.24 11.22 2.98
N GLU A 115 10.12 11.15 1.66
CA GLU A 115 8.97 10.53 1.01
C GLU A 115 9.01 9.00 1.22
N LYS A 116 8.01 8.46 1.92
CA LYS A 116 7.77 7.02 1.91
C LYS A 116 7.32 6.60 0.51
N LYS A 117 8.26 6.04 -0.27
CA LYS A 117 7.94 5.41 -1.55
C LYS A 117 7.38 4.02 -1.32
N ILE A 118 6.19 3.75 -1.84
CA ILE A 118 5.63 2.39 -1.90
C ILE A 118 6.18 1.67 -3.15
N PRO A 119 6.24 0.34 -3.17
CA PRO A 119 6.80 -0.41 -4.30
C PRO A 119 5.82 -0.56 -5.48
N PHE A 120 4.80 0.29 -5.58
CA PHE A 120 3.73 0.20 -6.58
C PHE A 120 3.41 1.57 -7.19
N GLU A 121 3.28 1.60 -8.51
CA GLU A 121 2.68 2.73 -9.22
C GLU A 121 1.15 2.58 -9.22
N LEU A 122 0.47 3.52 -8.54
CA LEU A 122 -0.98 3.52 -8.35
C LEU A 122 -1.58 4.85 -8.75
N LYS A 123 -2.71 4.78 -9.48
CA LYS A 123 -3.58 5.93 -9.68
C LYS A 123 -4.35 6.23 -8.40
N GLU A 124 -4.95 7.41 -8.32
CA GLU A 124 -5.69 7.88 -7.14
C GLU A 124 -6.82 6.94 -6.69
N ASN A 125 -7.42 6.21 -7.63
CA ASN A 125 -8.52 5.26 -7.43
C ASN A 125 -8.09 3.79 -7.53
N GLU A 126 -6.80 3.49 -7.37
CA GLU A 126 -6.24 2.14 -7.36
C GLU A 126 -5.62 1.80 -5.99
N ALA A 127 -5.78 0.55 -5.57
CA ALA A 127 -5.11 0.01 -4.39
C ALA A 127 -4.43 -1.32 -4.72
N VAL A 128 -3.41 -1.67 -3.93
CA VAL A 128 -2.83 -3.02 -3.93
C VAL A 128 -3.04 -3.64 -2.56
N ILE A 129 -3.70 -4.80 -2.54
CA ILE A 129 -3.88 -5.62 -1.35
C ILE A 129 -2.77 -6.68 -1.33
N ILE A 130 -2.04 -6.77 -0.23
CA ILE A 130 -1.14 -7.88 0.06
C ILE A 130 -1.91 -8.91 0.86
N TYR A 131 -1.90 -10.15 0.38
CA TYR A 131 -2.61 -11.26 1.00
C TYR A 131 -1.73 -12.49 1.05
N THR A 132 -1.99 -13.35 2.02
CA THR A 132 -1.32 -14.64 2.17
C THR A 132 -2.31 -15.75 1.88
N PHE A 133 -1.92 -16.65 0.97
CA PHE A 133 -2.71 -17.80 0.56
C PHE A 133 -1.80 -19.03 0.51
N LYS A 134 -2.20 -20.12 1.18
CA LYS A 134 -1.41 -21.36 1.28
C LYS A 134 0.04 -21.13 1.76
N GLY A 135 0.25 -20.15 2.63
CA GLY A 135 1.56 -19.79 3.17
C GLY A 135 2.43 -18.94 2.25
N GLU A 136 1.95 -18.58 1.05
CA GLU A 136 2.65 -17.71 0.11
C GLU A 136 2.04 -16.30 0.12
N SER A 137 2.91 -15.28 0.06
CA SER A 137 2.49 -13.88 -0.02
C SER A 137 2.29 -13.47 -1.47
N HIS A 138 1.14 -12.85 -1.74
CA HIS A 138 0.71 -12.40 -3.04
C HIS A 138 0.21 -10.96 -2.98
N HIS A 139 0.04 -10.35 -4.14
CA HIS A 139 -0.55 -9.02 -4.27
C HIS A 139 -1.70 -9.04 -5.28
N TYR A 140 -2.71 -8.21 -5.03
CA TYR A 140 -3.87 -8.03 -5.90
C TYR A 140 -4.15 -6.54 -6.09
N LYS A 141 -4.22 -6.09 -7.36
CA LYS A 141 -4.54 -4.70 -7.69
C LYS A 141 -6.05 -4.52 -7.84
N VAL A 142 -6.63 -3.67 -6.99
CA VAL A 142 -8.01 -3.22 -7.09
C VAL A 142 -8.06 -1.91 -7.89
N LYS A 143 -8.98 -1.81 -8.84
CA LYS A 143 -9.19 -0.61 -9.67
C LYS A 143 -10.57 -0.02 -9.41
N ASN A 144 -10.76 1.24 -9.83
CA ASN A 144 -12.05 1.94 -9.81
C ASN A 144 -12.69 2.03 -8.41
N ILE A 145 -11.88 2.27 -7.38
CA ILE A 145 -12.38 2.46 -6.01
C ILE A 145 -13.16 3.77 -5.96
N LYS A 146 -14.40 3.72 -5.47
CA LYS A 146 -15.30 4.88 -5.43
C LYS A 146 -15.05 5.74 -4.18
N LYS A 147 -14.91 7.06 -4.34
CA LYS A 147 -14.84 8.00 -3.23
C LYS A 147 -16.23 8.20 -2.63
N GLY A 148 -16.36 8.01 -1.32
CA GLY A 148 -17.55 8.35 -0.54
C GLY A 148 -17.41 9.70 0.15
N LYS A 149 -18.29 9.95 1.13
CA LYS A 149 -18.32 11.24 1.86
C LYS A 149 -17.30 11.22 2.98
N THR A 150 -16.62 12.35 3.18
CA THR A 150 -15.73 12.55 4.33
C THR A 150 -16.54 12.45 5.64
N GLN A 151 -15.99 11.72 6.60
CA GLN A 151 -16.60 11.50 7.92
C GLN A 151 -15.90 12.36 8.98
N PHE A 152 -16.68 12.98 9.85
CA PHE A 152 -16.16 13.77 10.97
C PHE A 152 -16.52 13.06 12.27
N PHE A 153 -15.50 12.70 13.04
CA PHE A 153 -15.66 12.07 14.35
C PHE A 153 -15.31 13.10 15.44
N PRO A 154 -16.10 13.20 16.52
CA PRO A 154 -15.83 14.11 17.63
C PRO A 154 -14.60 13.69 18.46
#